data_AF-A0A9W5PXC5-F1
#
_entry.id   AF-A0A9W5PXC5-F1
#
_cell.length_a   1.000
_cell.length_b   1.000
_cell.length_c   1.000
_cell.angle_alpha   90.00
_cell.angle_beta   90.00
_cell.angle_gamma   90.00
#
_symmetry.space_group_name_H-M   'P 1'
#
loop_
_entity.id
_entity.type
_entity.pdbx_description
1 polymer ?
#
loop_
_entity_poly.entity_id
_entity_poly.type
_entity_poly.pdbx_seq_one_letter_code
_entity_poly.pdbx_strand_id
1 'polypeptide(L)' 'MRANIHPQIPWHSGHWDYHTGHWDYHSGHLDWYPSHCHPWGCHPGQWKWHQAHWEWHKPHWNWHPGHWGNQN' A
#
# COMPACT_ATOMS: atom_id res chain seq x y z
N MET A 1 9.84 -48.48 32.74
CA MET A 1 9.90 -48.09 31.32
C MET A 1 9.82 -46.57 31.27
N ARG A 2 10.80 -45.92 30.65
CA ARG A 2 10.94 -44.45 30.68
C ARG A 2 9.99 -43.83 29.66
N ALA A 3 9.07 -42.98 30.12
CA ALA A 3 8.22 -42.20 29.22
C ALA A 3 9.08 -41.10 28.58
N ASN A 4 9.31 -41.24 27.28
CA ASN A 4 10.03 -40.24 26.51
C ASN A 4 9.03 -39.11 26.18
N ILE A 5 9.06 -38.04 26.96
CA ILE A 5 8.22 -36.86 26.76
C ILE A 5 8.98 -35.95 25.80
N HIS A 6 8.87 -36.20 24.50
CA HIS A 6 9.30 -35.21 23.52
C HIS A 6 8.29 -34.07 23.52
N PRO A 7 8.68 -32.83 23.86
CA PRO A 7 7.79 -31.69 23.66
C PRO A 7 7.50 -31.60 22.16
N GLN A 8 6.23 -31.67 21.78
CA GLN A 8 5.79 -31.42 20.43
C GLN A 8 6.04 -29.93 20.14
N ILE A 9 7.19 -29.63 19.55
CA ILE A 9 7.48 -28.29 19.05
C ILE A 9 6.46 -28.05 17.92
N PRO A 10 5.63 -27.00 17.96
CA PRO A 10 4.73 -26.69 16.86
C PRO A 10 5.57 -26.44 15.61
N TRP A 11 5.31 -27.18 14.54
CA TRP A 11 5.94 -26.93 13.25
C TRP A 11 5.33 -25.67 12.65
N HIS A 12 6.13 -24.60 12.50
CA HIS A 12 5.71 -23.37 11.84
C HIS A 12 6.07 -23.45 10.36
N SER A 13 5.10 -23.77 9.50
CA SER A 13 5.25 -23.56 8.06
C SER A 13 4.58 -22.24 7.69
N GLY A 14 5.35 -21.23 7.30
CA GLY A 14 4.82 -20.04 6.63
C GLY A 14 5.07 -20.08 5.13
N HIS A 15 4.51 -19.13 4.39
CA HIS A 15 4.76 -18.97 2.96
C HIS A 15 5.16 -17.54 2.61
N TRP A 16 5.92 -17.41 1.51
CA TRP A 16 6.31 -16.14 0.93
C TRP A 16 5.40 -15.81 -0.25
N ASP A 17 4.86 -14.59 -0.26
CA ASP A 17 4.16 -14.02 -1.40
C ASP A 17 5.05 -13.00 -2.11
N TYR A 18 5.13 -13.14 -3.44
CA TYR A 18 5.80 -12.16 -4.30
C TYR A 18 4.77 -11.26 -4.97
N HIS A 19 4.92 -9.95 -4.78
CA HIS A 19 4.15 -8.94 -5.49
C HIS A 19 5.04 -8.28 -6.53
N THR A 20 4.72 -8.52 -7.81
CA THR A 20 5.40 -7.90 -8.93
C THR A 20 5.12 -6.40 -8.94
N GLY A 21 6.13 -5.58 -9.19
CA GLY A 21 5.96 -4.15 -9.37
C GLY A 21 5.18 -3.83 -10.65
N HIS A 22 4.50 -2.70 -10.65
CA HIS A 22 3.73 -2.24 -11.80
C HIS A 22 3.86 -0.73 -12.01
N TRP A 23 3.58 -0.32 -13.25
CA TRP A 23 3.51 1.08 -13.64
C TRP A 23 2.06 1.54 -13.59
N ASP A 24 1.83 2.67 -12.93
CA ASP A 24 0.55 3.38 -12.97
C ASP A 24 0.71 4.71 -13.70
N TYR A 25 -0.31 5.04 -14.50
CA TYR A 25 -0.41 6.32 -15.19
C TYR A 25 -1.46 7.19 -14.52
N HIS A 26 -1.04 8.35 -14.02
CA HIS A 26 -1.96 9.36 -13.51
C HIS A 26 -2.21 10.39 -14.60
N SER A 27 -3.46 10.47 -15.06
CA SER A 27 -3.87 11.46 -16.05
C SER A 27 -3.77 12.87 -15.47
N GLY A 28 -3.32 13.81 -16.29
CA GLY A 28 -3.28 15.21 -15.91
C GLY A 28 -4.69 15.77 -15.76
N HIS A 29 -4.86 16.75 -14.88
CA HIS A 29 -6.16 17.37 -14.64
C HIS A 29 -6.07 18.87 -14.39
N LEU A 30 -7.21 19.54 -14.51
CA LEU A 30 -7.34 20.98 -14.36
C LEU A 30 -8.13 21.29 -13.08
N ASP A 31 -7.54 22.08 -12.19
CA ASP A 31 -8.20 22.59 -10.98
C ASP A 31 -8.66 24.03 -11.17
N TRP A 32 -9.87 24.32 -10.72
CA TRP A 32 -10.39 25.68 -10.61
C TRP A 32 -10.23 26.20 -9.18
N TYR A 33 -9.52 27.32 -9.03
CA TYR A 33 -9.43 28.07 -7.79
C TYR A 33 -10.38 29.26 -7.89
N PRO A 34 -11.49 29.30 -7.14
CA PRO A 34 -12.45 30.39 -7.22
C PRO A 34 -11.85 31.71 -6.75
N SER A 35 -12.43 32.80 -7.25
CA SER A 35 -12.08 34.15 -6.82
C SER A 35 -12.36 34.35 -5.32
N HIS A 36 -11.55 35.21 -4.71
CA HIS A 36 -11.67 35.60 -3.32
C HIS A 36 -11.62 37.12 -3.21
N CYS A 37 -12.44 37.74 -2.35
CA CYS A 37 -12.39 39.18 -2.09
C CYS A 37 -12.10 39.51 -0.62
N HIS A 38 -11.15 40.42 -0.41
CA HIS A 38 -10.84 41.05 0.88
C HIS A 38 -11.25 42.54 0.86
N PRO A 39 -11.34 43.21 2.02
CA PRO A 39 -11.65 44.65 2.10
C PRO A 39 -10.74 45.57 1.28
N TRP A 40 -9.52 45.12 0.97
CA TRP A 40 -8.50 45.89 0.25
C TRP A 40 -8.33 45.46 -1.22
N GLY A 41 -9.16 44.51 -1.70
CA GLY A 41 -9.13 44.07 -3.10
C GLY A 41 -9.59 42.64 -3.31
N CYS A 42 -9.87 42.31 -4.57
CA CYS A 42 -10.27 40.97 -5.01
C CYS A 42 -9.15 40.27 -5.79
N HIS A 43 -8.96 39.00 -5.50
CA HIS A 43 -8.14 38.08 -6.27
C HIS A 43 -9.03 37.31 -7.26
N PRO A 44 -8.79 37.42 -8.57
CA PRO A 44 -9.54 36.69 -9.57
C PRO A 44 -9.29 35.19 -9.45
N GLY A 45 -10.29 34.39 -9.82
CA GLY A 45 -10.15 32.94 -9.87
C GLY A 45 -9.17 32.53 -10.96
N GLN A 46 -8.52 31.39 -10.76
CA GLN A 46 -7.45 30.91 -11.64
C GLN A 46 -7.57 29.41 -11.87
N TRP A 47 -7.26 29.02 -13.11
CA TRP A 47 -7.07 27.61 -13.45
C TRP A 47 -5.63 27.20 -13.19
N LYS A 48 -5.46 26.01 -12.60
CA LYS A 48 -4.15 25.38 -12.45
C LYS A 48 -4.14 24.03 -13.15
N TRP A 49 -3.15 23.83 -14.00
CA TRP A 49 -2.93 22.55 -14.66
C TRP A 49 -1.98 21.68 -13.85
N HIS A 50 -2.37 20.42 -13.65
CA HIS A 50 -1.53 19.36 -13.10
C HIS A 50 -1.15 18.40 -14.23
N GLN A 51 0.14 18.29 -14.51
CA GLN A 51 0.65 17.46 -15.60
C GLN A 51 0.48 15.98 -15.29
N ALA A 52 0.20 15.20 -16.34
CA ALA A 52 0.21 13.75 -16.25
C ALA A 52 1.60 13.23 -15.91
N HIS A 53 1.67 12.12 -15.17
CA HIS A 53 2.93 11.47 -14.87
C HIS A 53 2.78 9.96 -14.69
N TRP A 54 3.91 9.27 -14.79
CA TRP A 54 4.04 7.85 -14.52
C TRP A 54 4.60 7.65 -13.12
N GLU A 55 4.06 6.68 -12.39
CA GLU A 55 4.55 6.23 -11.10
C GLU A 55 4.93 4.75 -11.17
N TRP A 56 6.06 4.38 -10.55
CA TRP A 56 6.52 3.00 -10.45
C TRP A 56 6.33 2.48 -9.02
N HIS A 57 5.48 1.46 -8.87
CA HIS A 57 5.36 0.72 -7.63
C HIS A 57 6.37 -0.43 -7.61
N LYS A 58 7.31 -0.36 -6.66
CA LYS A 58 8.39 -1.35 -6.56
C LYS A 58 7.85 -2.73 -6.16
N PRO A 59 8.41 -3.82 -6.70
CA PRO A 59 8.08 -5.16 -6.24
C PRO A 59 8.44 -5.32 -4.77
N HIS A 60 7.70 -6.18 -4.07
CA HIS A 60 7.99 -6.52 -2.68
C HIS A 60 7.64 -7.98 -2.36
N TRP A 61 8.21 -8.45 -1.26
CA TRP A 61 7.95 -9.77 -0.68
C TRP A 61 7.24 -9.62 0.65
N ASN A 62 6.21 -10.42 0.86
CA ASN A 62 5.51 -10.51 2.15
C ASN A 62 5.69 -11.93 2.71
N TRP A 63 5.99 -12.02 4.01
CA TRP A 63 6.02 -13.30 4.73
C TRP A 63 4.73 -13.48 5.52
N HIS A 64 4.06 -14.61 5.31
CA HIS A 64 2.90 -15.01 6.09
C HIS A 64 3.30 -16.17 7.02
N PRO A 65 3.34 -15.95 8.35
CA PRO A 65 3.57 -17.03 9.29
C PRO A 65 2.35 -17.95 9.31
N GLY A 66 2.54 -19.24 9.07
CA GLY A 66 1.47 -20.22 9.23
C GLY A 66 1.49 -20.88 10.60
N HIS A 67 0.30 -21.22 11.08
CA HIS A 67 0.07 -22.03 12.27
C HIS A 67 -0.75 -23.26 11.86
N TRP A 68 -0.16 -24.44 11.99
CA TRP A 68 -0.89 -25.71 11.94
C TRP A 68 -1.11 -26.21 13.37
N GLY A 69 -2.36 -26.14 13.84
CA GLY A 69 -2.81 -26.92 15.00
C GLY A 69 -3.51 -28.16 14.48
N ASN A 70 -3.18 -29.35 15.01
CA ASN A 70 -3.98 -30.53 14.71
C ASN A 70 -5.39 -30.29 15.26
N GLN A 71 -6.39 -30.25 14.38
CA GLN A 71 -7.77 -30.38 14.81
C GLN A 71 -7.97 -31.87 15.14
N ASN A 72 -7.71 -32.23 16.40
CA ASN A 72 -8.22 -33.47 16.98
C ASN A 72 -9.70 -33.28 17.32
#